data_AF-A0A1E5JT94-F1
#
_entry.id   AF-A0A1E5JT94-F1
#
_cell.length_a   1.000
_cell.length_b   1.000
_cell.length_c   1.000
_cell.angle_alpha   90.00
_cell.angle_beta   90.00
_cell.angle_gamma   90.00
#
_symmetry.space_group_name_H-M   'P 1'
#
loop_
_entity.id
_entity.type
_entity.pdbx_description
1 polymer ?
#
loop_
_entity_poly.entity_id
_entity_poly.type
_entity_poly.pdbx_seq_one_letter_code
_entity_poly.pdbx_strand_id
1 'polypeptide(L)'
;MFAEKTIRKHVTIIHAYSLMSVLQRKIVNVLLYEAIKGDGRINNHQNSVAVECNMPFSKLLKAVKFNSNNTQYLKESIDGLASLKIEWNLLKDKVPTDISFLNLRVLHGAPTFYQDNTINFSFHKIMLDLLVNPSIYGTIDVDLQSEFESKYGHALYENSTRFINLQKIKLFH
;
A
#
# COMPACT_ATOMS: atom_id res chain seq x y z
N MET A 1 -19.63 -11.74 10.31
CA MET A 1 -18.84 -10.52 10.04
C MET A 1 -17.42 -11.00 9.73
N PHE A 2 -17.06 -11.09 8.45
CA PHE A 2 -15.68 -11.45 8.09
C PHE A 2 -14.78 -10.30 8.55
N ALA A 3 -13.62 -10.60 9.15
CA ALA A 3 -12.68 -9.56 9.54
C ALA A 3 -12.25 -8.78 8.28
N GLU A 4 -12.60 -7.50 8.21
CA GLU A 4 -12.30 -6.66 7.05
C GLU A 4 -10.79 -6.52 6.89
N LYS A 5 -10.24 -6.92 5.73
CA LYS A 5 -8.82 -6.76 5.41
C LYS A 5 -8.54 -5.32 5.03
N THR A 6 -8.45 -4.46 6.04
CA THR A 6 -8.31 -3.02 5.85
C THR A 6 -6.90 -2.53 6.06
N ILE A 7 -6.55 -1.46 5.34
CA ILE A 7 -5.35 -0.67 5.60
C ILE A 7 -5.70 0.80 5.69
N ARG A 8 -4.97 1.54 6.53
CA ARG A 8 -5.05 3.00 6.61
C ARG A 8 -3.96 3.60 5.74
N LYS A 9 -4.34 4.25 4.64
CA LYS A 9 -3.38 4.91 3.75
C LYS A 9 -3.37 6.40 3.98
N HIS A 10 -2.18 6.96 4.20
CA HIS A 10 -2.00 8.40 4.24
C HIS A 10 -2.39 9.02 2.88
N VAL A 11 -3.06 10.17 2.93
CA VAL A 11 -3.61 10.85 1.74
C VAL A 11 -2.54 11.14 0.68
N THR A 12 -1.33 11.50 1.10
CA THR A 12 -0.19 11.82 0.22
C THR A 12 0.36 10.61 -0.52
N ILE A 13 0.31 9.42 0.10
CA ILE A 13 0.67 8.17 -0.58
C ILE A 13 -0.32 7.91 -1.72
N ILE A 14 -1.61 8.23 -1.55
CA ILE A 14 -2.61 8.04 -2.61
C ILE A 14 -2.35 8.98 -3.81
N HIS A 15 -1.68 10.12 -3.64
CA HIS A 15 -1.29 10.99 -4.77
C HIS A 15 -0.18 10.38 -5.65
N ALA A 16 0.79 9.68 -5.04
CA ALA A 16 1.81 8.93 -5.79
C ALA A 16 1.22 7.77 -6.62
N TYR A 17 0.04 7.27 -6.22
CA TYR A 17 -0.65 6.18 -6.91
C TYR A 17 -1.31 6.62 -8.21
N SER A 18 -1.41 7.93 -8.49
CA SER A 18 -1.87 8.45 -9.78
C SER A 18 -1.08 7.87 -10.97
N LEU A 19 0.20 7.56 -10.77
CA LEU A 19 1.11 6.97 -11.74
C LEU A 19 0.99 5.44 -11.89
N MET A 20 0.32 4.76 -10.95
CA MET A 20 0.15 3.30 -10.95
C MET A 20 -1.01 2.85 -11.84
N SER A 21 -0.86 1.67 -12.45
CA SER A 21 -1.98 0.93 -13.05
C SER A 21 -2.94 0.42 -11.97
N VAL A 22 -4.19 0.08 -12.34
CA VAL A 22 -5.16 -0.50 -11.40
C VAL A 22 -4.61 -1.75 -10.73
N LEU A 23 -3.96 -2.62 -11.52
CA LEU A 23 -3.36 -3.84 -11.02
C LEU A 23 -2.24 -3.55 -10.02
N GLN A 24 -1.34 -2.61 -10.34
CA GLN A 24 -0.28 -2.18 -9.42
C GLN A 24 -0.84 -1.65 -8.10
N ARG A 25 -1.91 -0.86 -8.15
CA ARG A 25 -2.58 -0.36 -6.93
C ARG A 25 -3.14 -1.48 -6.08
N LYS A 26 -3.85 -2.44 -6.68
CA LYS A 26 -4.33 -3.64 -5.97
C LYS A 26 -3.17 -4.41 -5.33
N ILE A 27 -2.14 -4.73 -6.11
CA ILE A 27 -0.94 -5.46 -5.67
C ILE A 27 -0.31 -4.77 -4.47
N VAL A 28 0.12 -3.52 -4.63
CA VAL A 28 0.93 -2.84 -3.60
C VAL A 28 0.22 -2.82 -2.27
N ASN A 29 -1.12 -2.81 -2.26
CA ASN A 29 -1.84 -2.68 -1.01
C ASN A 29 -2.42 -3.96 -0.42
N VAL A 30 -2.41 -5.07 -1.19
CA VAL A 30 -2.21 -6.41 -0.62
C VAL A 30 -0.84 -6.53 0.06
N LEU A 31 0.25 -6.11 -0.60
CA LEU A 31 1.60 -6.21 -0.03
C LEU A 31 1.76 -5.38 1.25
N LEU A 32 1.22 -4.15 1.28
CA LEU A 32 1.19 -3.32 2.49
C LEU A 32 0.39 -3.97 3.62
N TYR A 33 -0.78 -4.56 3.31
CA TYR A 33 -1.57 -5.28 4.30
C TYR A 33 -0.77 -6.43 4.92
N GLU A 34 -0.09 -7.23 4.09
CA GLU A 34 0.74 -8.33 4.57
C GLU A 34 1.95 -7.85 5.40
N ALA A 35 2.58 -6.74 5.00
CA ALA A 35 3.69 -6.14 5.74
C ALA A 35 3.27 -5.59 7.11
N ILE A 36 2.10 -4.95 7.20
CA ILE A 36 1.56 -4.38 8.45
C ILE A 36 1.00 -5.47 9.37
N LYS A 37 0.31 -6.48 8.79
CA LYS A 37 -0.27 -7.59 9.54
C LYS A 37 0.80 -8.52 10.14
N GLY A 38 1.98 -8.60 9.52
CA GLY A 38 3.09 -9.43 9.99
C GLY A 38 3.49 -9.09 11.43
N ASP A 39 2.84 -9.76 12.37
CA ASP A 39 2.85 -9.45 13.80
C ASP A 39 4.30 -9.36 14.32
N GLY A 40 4.66 -8.18 14.83
CA GLY A 40 5.99 -7.90 15.37
C GLY A 40 7.11 -7.57 14.37
N ARG A 41 6.93 -7.70 13.05
CA ARG A 41 8.04 -7.39 12.09
C ARG A 41 8.44 -5.92 12.15
N ILE A 42 7.49 -4.99 12.18
CA ILE A 42 7.80 -3.56 12.25
C ILE A 42 8.54 -3.20 13.55
N ASN A 43 8.16 -3.83 14.66
CA ASN A 43 8.76 -3.59 15.99
C ASN A 43 10.11 -4.29 16.18
N ASN A 44 10.33 -5.45 15.56
CA ASN A 44 11.59 -6.19 15.62
C ASN A 44 12.70 -5.57 14.76
N HIS A 45 12.34 -4.68 13.82
CA HIS A 45 13.25 -4.00 12.90
C HIS A 45 13.54 -2.56 13.34
N GLN A 46 13.59 -2.26 14.65
CA GLN A 46 13.76 -0.90 15.18
C GLN A 46 14.95 -0.13 14.55
N ASN A 47 16.03 -0.83 14.20
CA ASN A 47 17.24 -0.25 13.61
C ASN A 47 17.40 -0.51 12.10
N SER A 48 16.41 -1.10 11.42
CA SER A 48 16.52 -1.44 9.99
C SER A 48 15.89 -0.37 9.10
N VAL A 49 16.49 -0.13 7.95
CA VAL A 49 15.95 0.79 6.92
C VAL A 49 14.74 0.17 6.20
N ALA A 50 14.64 -1.15 6.20
CA ALA A 50 13.63 -1.91 5.48
C ALA A 50 13.00 -3.01 6.33
N VAL A 51 11.77 -3.38 5.96
CA VAL A 51 11.05 -4.52 6.52
C VAL A 51 10.85 -5.54 5.40
N GLU A 52 11.59 -6.63 5.48
CA GLU A 52 11.48 -7.74 4.54
C GLU A 52 10.27 -8.61 4.85
N CYS A 53 9.56 -9.00 3.79
CA CYS A 53 8.37 -9.81 3.85
C CYS A 53 8.44 -10.91 2.80
N ASN A 54 7.84 -12.03 3.13
CA ASN A 54 7.58 -13.12 2.19
C ASN A 54 6.12 -13.56 2.30
N MET A 55 5.60 -14.08 1.20
CA MET A 55 4.30 -14.73 1.15
C MET A 55 4.24 -15.70 -0.02
N PRO A 56 3.32 -16.68 -0.02
CA PRO A 56 3.06 -17.47 -1.21
C PRO A 56 2.59 -16.56 -2.36
N PHE A 57 3.21 -16.66 -3.53
CA PHE A 57 2.84 -15.90 -4.72
C PHE A 57 1.39 -16.20 -5.12
N SER A 58 0.96 -17.46 -5.02
CA SER A 58 -0.45 -17.85 -5.21
C SER A 58 -1.44 -17.13 -4.27
N LYS A 59 -1.02 -16.76 -3.04
CA LYS A 59 -1.86 -15.97 -2.12
C LYS A 59 -2.04 -14.55 -2.64
N LEU A 60 -1.00 -13.95 -3.21
CA LEU A 60 -1.08 -12.64 -3.86
C LEU A 60 -2.05 -12.67 -5.04
N LEU A 61 -1.93 -13.66 -5.94
CA LEU A 61 -2.83 -13.83 -7.09
C LEU A 61 -4.31 -13.86 -6.68
N LYS A 62 -4.61 -14.67 -5.65
CA LYS A 62 -5.97 -14.79 -5.12
C LYS A 62 -6.47 -13.47 -4.52
N ALA A 63 -5.63 -12.78 -3.74
CA ALA A 63 -6.00 -11.53 -3.09
C ALA A 63 -6.28 -10.39 -4.08
N VAL A 64 -5.56 -10.33 -5.21
CA VAL A 64 -5.81 -9.32 -6.26
C VAL A 64 -6.89 -9.76 -7.28
N LYS A 65 -7.47 -10.96 -7.11
CA LYS A 65 -8.40 -11.59 -8.08
C LYS A 65 -7.87 -11.61 -9.51
N PHE A 66 -6.60 -11.96 -9.68
CA PHE A 66 -5.98 -12.02 -10.99
C PHE A 66 -6.35 -13.33 -11.70
N ASN A 67 -7.34 -13.25 -12.59
CA ASN A 67 -7.92 -14.41 -13.29
C ASN A 67 -7.22 -14.73 -14.63
N SER A 68 -6.11 -14.07 -14.95
CA SER A 68 -5.37 -14.29 -16.20
C SER A 68 -4.27 -15.34 -16.01
N ASN A 69 -4.05 -16.15 -17.05
CA ASN A 69 -2.93 -17.09 -17.11
C ASN A 69 -1.58 -16.38 -17.32
N ASN A 70 -1.58 -15.07 -17.57
CA ASN A 70 -0.35 -14.28 -17.77
C ASN A 70 0.29 -13.90 -16.43
N THR A 71 0.88 -14.89 -15.75
CA THR A 71 1.62 -14.67 -14.50
C THR A 71 2.86 -13.79 -14.70
N GLN A 72 3.40 -13.76 -15.92
CA GLN A 72 4.55 -12.91 -16.27
C GLN A 72 4.18 -11.42 -16.16
N TYR A 73 3.03 -11.03 -16.70
CA TYR A 73 2.52 -9.66 -16.56
C TYR A 73 2.32 -9.25 -15.10
N LEU A 74 1.92 -10.19 -14.22
CA LEU A 74 1.82 -9.91 -12.79
C LEU A 74 3.20 -9.68 -12.18
N LYS A 75 4.21 -10.50 -12.52
CA LYS A 75 5.60 -10.30 -12.06
C LYS A 75 6.15 -8.95 -12.51
N GLU A 76 5.96 -8.59 -13.78
CA GLU A 76 6.36 -7.28 -14.33
C GLU A 76 5.63 -6.12 -13.64
N SER A 77 4.35 -6.30 -13.32
CA SER A 77 3.58 -5.28 -12.58
C SER A 77 4.15 -5.05 -11.19
N ILE A 78 4.59 -6.11 -10.48
CA ILE A 78 5.22 -6.02 -9.16
C ILE A 78 6.61 -5.41 -9.28
N ASP A 79 7.42 -5.83 -10.25
CA ASP A 79 8.75 -5.28 -10.48
C ASP A 79 8.69 -3.77 -10.80
N GLY A 80 7.70 -3.36 -11.60
CA GLY A 80 7.42 -1.95 -11.86
C GLY A 80 7.21 -1.11 -10.59
N LEU A 81 6.68 -1.70 -9.50
CA LEU A 81 6.56 -0.99 -8.22
C LEU A 81 7.92 -0.62 -7.63
N ALA A 82 8.97 -1.44 -7.81
CA ALA A 82 10.32 -1.13 -7.34
C ALA A 82 10.96 0.05 -8.10
N SER A 83 10.42 0.41 -9.27
CA SER A 83 10.86 1.55 -10.08
C SER A 83 10.06 2.83 -9.81
N LEU A 84 8.91 2.73 -9.14
CA LEU A 84 8.07 3.90 -8.83
C LEU A 84 8.59 4.62 -7.60
N LYS A 85 8.71 5.95 -7.72
CA LYS A 85 9.09 6.84 -6.62
C LYS A 85 7.87 7.51 -6.00
N ILE A 86 7.92 7.66 -4.70
CA ILE A 86 7.01 8.41 -3.87
C ILE A 86 7.80 9.59 -3.30
N GLU A 87 7.34 10.79 -3.60
CA GLU A 87 7.81 12.02 -2.98
C GLU A 87 6.79 12.50 -1.96
N TRP A 88 7.22 12.64 -0.72
CA TRP A 88 6.35 13.02 0.39
C TRP A 88 6.97 14.16 1.19
N ASN A 89 6.37 15.33 1.06
CA ASN A 89 6.66 16.48 1.91
C ASN A 89 5.86 16.38 3.22
N LEU A 90 6.52 15.95 4.29
CA LEU A 90 5.91 15.69 5.60
C LEU A 90 5.62 16.99 6.37
N LEU A 91 6.36 18.07 6.11
CA LEU A 91 6.10 19.40 6.70
C LEU A 91 4.73 19.92 6.28
N LYS A 92 4.38 19.77 4.99
CA LYS A 92 3.09 20.20 4.45
C LYS A 92 1.92 19.48 5.11
N ASP A 93 2.11 18.21 5.45
CA ASP A 93 1.07 17.35 6.00
C ASP A 93 1.00 17.38 7.54
N LYS A 94 1.80 18.22 8.19
CA LYS A 94 1.86 18.37 9.66
C LYS A 94 2.01 17.03 10.39
N VAL A 95 2.75 16.10 9.80
CA VAL A 95 3.06 14.83 10.45
C VAL A 95 3.97 15.12 11.64
N PRO A 96 3.74 14.54 12.83
CA PRO A 96 4.55 14.79 14.02
C PRO A 96 5.90 14.04 13.90
N THR A 97 6.77 14.56 13.04
CA THR A 97 8.11 14.05 12.76
C THR A 97 9.04 15.21 12.42
N ASP A 98 10.29 15.02 12.75
CA ASP A 98 11.46 15.84 12.45
C ASP A 98 11.95 15.68 10.99
N ILE A 99 11.33 14.80 10.21
CA ILE A 99 11.66 14.55 8.82
C ILE A 99 10.86 15.50 7.92
N SER A 100 11.55 16.26 7.09
CA SER A 100 10.91 17.25 6.23
C SER A 100 10.39 16.68 4.91
N PHE A 101 11.16 15.79 4.29
CA PHE A 101 10.90 15.26 2.96
C PHE A 101 11.38 13.82 2.83
N LEU A 102 10.58 12.99 2.16
CA LEU A 102 10.93 11.62 1.79
C LEU A 102 10.90 11.47 0.28
N ASN A 103 11.94 10.85 -0.28
CA ASN A 103 11.97 10.37 -1.65
C ASN A 103 12.29 8.87 -1.62
N LEU A 104 11.24 8.05 -1.67
CA LEU A 104 11.34 6.61 -1.47
C LEU A 104 10.84 5.88 -2.71
N ARG A 105 11.29 4.65 -2.91
CA ARG A 105 10.62 3.75 -3.86
C ARG A 105 9.40 3.14 -3.19
N VAL A 106 8.42 2.70 -3.98
CA VAL A 106 7.24 2.01 -3.43
C VAL A 106 7.67 0.71 -2.75
N LEU A 107 8.50 -0.09 -3.42
CA LEU A 107 9.20 -1.23 -2.80
C LEU A 107 10.64 -0.83 -2.49
N HIS A 108 11.12 -1.25 -1.31
CA HIS A 108 12.53 -1.18 -0.98
C HIS A 108 13.25 -2.35 -1.69
N GLY A 109 13.92 -2.04 -2.80
CA GLY A 109 14.59 -3.05 -3.64
C GLY A 109 13.65 -3.82 -4.57
N ALA A 110 14.24 -4.75 -5.34
CA ALA A 110 13.52 -5.56 -6.30
C ALA A 110 12.83 -6.76 -5.62
N PRO A 111 11.60 -7.12 -6.03
CA PRO A 111 10.96 -8.35 -5.57
C PRO A 111 11.72 -9.58 -6.07
N THR A 112 11.79 -10.63 -5.24
CA THR A 112 12.41 -11.91 -5.60
C THR A 112 11.34 -13.00 -5.68
N PHE A 113 11.33 -13.75 -6.78
CA PHE A 113 10.40 -14.86 -7.02
C PHE A 113 11.14 -16.18 -6.95
N TYR A 114 10.76 -17.04 -6.01
CA TYR A 114 11.39 -18.33 -5.77
C TYR A 114 10.65 -19.46 -6.50
N GLN A 115 11.35 -20.57 -6.73
CA GLN A 115 10.80 -21.77 -7.39
C GLN A 115 9.71 -22.47 -6.56
N ASP A 116 9.73 -22.29 -5.25
CA ASP A 116 8.78 -22.84 -4.27
C ASP A 116 7.46 -22.07 -4.19
N ASN A 117 7.17 -21.21 -5.18
CA ASN A 117 5.99 -20.34 -5.22
C ASN A 117 5.98 -19.27 -4.10
N THR A 118 7.15 -18.86 -3.60
CA THR A 118 7.30 -17.74 -2.66
C THR A 118 7.70 -16.46 -3.40
N ILE A 119 7.14 -15.32 -2.97
CA ILE A 119 7.63 -13.99 -3.31
C ILE A 119 8.22 -13.34 -2.06
N ASN A 120 9.42 -12.77 -2.18
CA ASN A 120 9.98 -11.84 -1.21
C ASN A 120 9.90 -10.41 -1.75
N PHE A 121 9.57 -9.48 -0.87
CA PHE A 121 9.50 -8.05 -1.14
C PHE A 121 9.83 -7.31 0.14
N SER A 122 10.20 -6.03 0.05
CA SER A 122 10.38 -5.22 1.24
C SER A 122 9.84 -3.81 1.06
N PHE A 123 9.50 -3.16 2.16
CA PHE A 123 9.11 -1.75 2.22
C PHE A 123 10.12 -0.98 3.06
N HIS A 124 10.27 0.30 2.77
CA HIS A 124 10.98 1.21 3.66
C HIS A 124 10.27 1.24 5.02
N LYS A 125 11.02 1.05 6.11
CA LYS A 125 10.42 0.99 7.46
C LYS A 125 9.64 2.26 7.78
N ILE A 126 10.23 3.42 7.49
CA ILE A 126 9.59 4.73 7.67
C ILE A 126 8.25 4.85 6.95
N MET A 127 8.10 4.26 5.77
CA MET A 127 6.82 4.27 5.04
C MET A 127 5.77 3.46 5.79
N LEU A 128 6.15 2.31 6.36
CA LEU A 128 5.24 1.49 7.16
C LEU A 128 4.89 2.18 8.49
N ASP A 129 5.86 2.77 9.19
CA ASP A 129 5.63 3.49 10.45
C ASP A 129 4.59 4.62 10.28
N LEU A 130 4.72 5.38 9.18
CA LEU A 130 3.78 6.46 8.83
C LEU A 130 2.38 5.94 8.42
N LEU A 131 2.27 4.69 7.96
CA LEU A 131 1.01 4.03 7.63
C LEU A 131 0.33 3.38 8.84
N VAL A 132 1.10 3.02 9.88
CA VAL A 132 0.53 2.41 11.09
C VAL A 132 -0.32 3.44 11.84
N ASN A 133 0.13 4.68 12.00
CA ASN A 133 -0.63 5.73 12.70
C ASN A 133 -0.71 7.05 11.90
N PRO A 134 -1.43 7.07 10.77
CA PRO A 134 -1.52 8.27 9.93
C PRO A 134 -2.45 9.31 10.57
N SER A 135 -2.06 10.59 10.50
CA SER A 135 -2.88 11.72 10.98
C SER A 135 -4.11 11.98 10.11
N ILE A 136 -3.97 11.87 8.78
CA ILE A 136 -5.05 11.98 7.80
C ILE A 136 -4.97 10.79 6.84
N TYR A 137 -6.05 9.99 6.77
CA TYR A 137 -6.05 8.75 5.99
C TYR A 137 -7.40 8.40 5.38
N GLY A 138 -7.36 7.58 4.33
CA GLY A 138 -8.50 6.79 3.87
C GLY A 138 -8.32 5.33 4.27
N THR A 139 -9.42 4.66 4.59
CA THR A 139 -9.42 3.20 4.85
C THR A 139 -9.73 2.47 3.56
N ILE A 140 -8.82 1.59 3.14
CA ILE A 140 -9.00 0.72 1.97
C ILE A 140 -9.30 -0.69 2.46
N ASP A 141 -10.41 -1.26 2.01
CA ASP A 141 -10.69 -2.68 2.10
C ASP A 141 -10.09 -3.37 0.88
N VAL A 142 -9.12 -4.24 1.11
CA VAL A 142 -8.36 -4.94 0.06
C VAL A 142 -9.24 -5.92 -0.71
N ASP A 143 -10.22 -6.55 -0.05
CA ASP A 143 -11.13 -7.49 -0.70
C ASP A 143 -12.12 -6.74 -1.58
N LEU A 144 -12.72 -5.63 -1.11
CA LEU A 144 -13.61 -4.78 -1.92
C LEU A 144 -12.88 -4.14 -3.12
N GLN A 145 -11.66 -3.65 -2.89
CA GLN A 145 -10.84 -3.06 -3.94
C GLN A 145 -10.56 -4.04 -5.09
N SER A 146 -10.41 -5.34 -4.76
CA SER A 146 -10.13 -6.38 -5.75
C SER A 146 -11.23 -6.52 -6.81
N GLU A 147 -12.47 -6.10 -6.50
CA GLU A 147 -13.63 -6.15 -7.41
C GLU A 147 -13.60 -5.09 -8.51
N PHE A 148 -12.82 -4.02 -8.37
CA PHE A 148 -12.84 -2.92 -9.34
C PHE A 148 -12.08 -3.29 -10.61
N GLU A 149 -12.76 -3.36 -11.75
CA GLU A 149 -12.12 -3.50 -13.06
C GLU A 149 -11.78 -2.15 -13.70
N SER A 150 -12.62 -1.13 -13.46
CA SER A 150 -12.43 0.21 -14.02
C SER A 150 -11.37 1.02 -13.27
N LYS A 151 -10.45 1.63 -14.02
CA LYS A 151 -9.47 2.60 -13.47
C LYS A 151 -10.12 3.75 -12.74
N TYR A 152 -11.19 4.31 -13.31
CA TYR A 152 -11.88 5.46 -12.73
C TYR A 152 -12.68 5.05 -11.49
N GLY A 153 -13.37 3.91 -11.54
CA GLY A 153 -14.11 3.39 -10.38
C GLY A 153 -13.19 3.11 -9.20
N HIS A 154 -12.05 2.46 -9.45
CA HIS A 154 -11.04 2.22 -8.43
C HIS A 154 -10.47 3.51 -7.85
N ALA A 155 -10.14 4.50 -8.70
CA ALA A 155 -9.62 5.78 -8.24
C ALA A 155 -10.67 6.57 -7.44
N LEU A 156 -11.94 6.54 -7.85
CA LEU A 156 -13.02 7.19 -7.12
C LEU A 156 -13.22 6.55 -5.75
N TYR A 157 -13.21 5.23 -5.67
CA TYR A 157 -13.27 4.50 -4.40
C TYR A 157 -12.13 4.91 -3.47
N GLU A 158 -10.87 4.80 -3.92
CA GLU A 158 -9.70 5.17 -3.11
C GLU A 158 -9.76 6.61 -2.62
N ASN A 159 -10.16 7.56 -3.48
CA ASN A 159 -10.26 8.97 -3.09
C ASN A 159 -11.43 9.23 -2.14
N SER A 160 -12.58 8.58 -2.35
CA SER A 160 -13.80 8.81 -1.59
C SER A 160 -13.69 8.32 -0.14
N THR A 161 -12.90 7.25 0.10
CA THR A 161 -12.71 6.69 1.46
C THR A 161 -12.15 7.70 2.47
N ARG A 162 -11.43 8.72 2.00
CA ARG A 162 -10.88 9.81 2.83
C ARG A 162 -11.97 10.66 3.47
N PHE A 163 -13.14 10.74 2.85
CA PHE A 163 -14.23 11.60 3.29
C PHE A 163 -15.22 10.87 4.22
N ILE A 164 -15.16 9.54 4.31
CA ILE A 164 -16.09 8.74 5.13
C ILE A 164 -15.99 9.11 6.61
N ASN A 165 -14.79 9.40 7.10
CA ASN A 165 -14.54 9.75 8.49
C ASN A 165 -14.50 11.26 8.76
N LEU A 166 -14.74 12.09 7.74
CA LEU A 166 -14.97 13.52 7.93
C LEU A 166 -16.40 13.68 8.45
N GLN A 167 -16.59 13.46 9.75
CA GLN A 167 -17.80 13.93 10.42
C GLN A 167 -17.97 15.40 10.04
N LYS A 168 -19.18 15.79 9.62
CA LYS A 168 -19.55 17.19 9.42
C LYS A 168 -19.16 17.96 10.68
N ILE A 169 -18.00 18.63 10.66
CA ILE A 169 -17.76 19.77 11.52
C ILE A 169 -18.89 20.71 11.12
N LYS A 170 -19.90 20.84 11.99
CA LYS A 170 -20.95 21.84 11.79
C LYS A 170 -20.22 23.16 11.55
N LEU A 171 -20.36 23.69 10.34
CA LEU A 171 -20.05 25.09 10.04
C LEU A 171 -21.07 25.89 10.86
N PHE A 172 -20.78 26.10 12.13
CA PHE A 172 -21.51 27.05 12.95
C PHE A 172 -21.02 28.43 12.53
N HIS A 173 -21.91 29.15 11.83
CA HIS A 173 -21.89 30.61 11.71
C HIS A 173 -22.26 31.24 13.05
#